data_AF-A0A3C0FJ98-F1
#
_entry.id   AF-A0A3C0FJ98-F1
#
_cell.length_a   1.000
_cell.length_b   1.000
_cell.length_c   1.000
_cell.angle_alpha   90.00
_cell.angle_beta   90.00
_cell.angle_gamma   90.00
#
_symmetry.space_group_name_H-M   'P 1'
#
loop_
_entity.id
_entity.type
_entity.pdbx_description
1 polymer ?
#
loop_
_entity_poly.entity_id
_entity_poly.type
_entity_poly.pdbx_seq_one_letter_code
_entity_poly.pdbx_strand_id
1 'polypeptide(L)'
;MSDSSIPSPEAFLVDYVRRLERRKEGVGAIHVHFSKLLPFNRRDHHIRTAITAFEEIVPEVTGRIFTLSNQDLIFIFDAAEMDEVNAVIFRLKFLFNDDPLISDGKDESGAPATFTDYYDVGQQYKEFLHLTQMLVRANANRPKVVSKAAERHNDHPELSDDRAPLTPKILGRIDESLRRADLSNLMRRQAICAVVGDAHPTPVFHELFISIKDLQETLLPDVNVLSNRWLFQHLTEILDRRMLSLLTRSNDASVTGSVSINLNVSTLLSPDFLTFDSNVKAGQRGT
;
A
#
# COMPACT_ATOMS: atom_id res chain seq x y z
N MET A 1 4.01 29.98 6.39
CA MET A 1 3.36 28.79 6.98
C MET A 1 3.28 27.76 5.87
N SER A 2 4.24 26.84 5.83
CA SER A 2 4.42 25.88 4.75
C SER A 2 3.67 24.59 5.08
N ASP A 3 2.71 24.25 4.23
CA ASP A 3 1.94 23.01 4.21
C ASP A 3 2.91 21.81 4.13
N SER A 4 3.07 21.07 5.22
CA SER A 4 3.92 19.87 5.25
C SER A 4 3.10 18.64 4.84
N SER A 5 2.67 18.60 3.58
CA SER A 5 2.16 17.36 2.98
C SER A 5 3.33 16.42 2.70
N ILE A 6 3.18 15.13 2.99
CA ILE A 6 4.20 14.13 2.62
C ILE A 6 4.29 14.11 1.09
N PRO A 7 5.49 14.19 0.50
CA PRO A 7 5.66 14.14 -0.95
C PRO A 7 5.06 12.86 -1.52
N SER A 8 4.41 12.93 -2.69
CA SER A 8 3.93 11.74 -3.38
C SER A 8 5.11 10.84 -3.80
N PRO A 9 4.89 9.55 -4.10
CA PRO A 9 5.95 8.69 -4.66
C PRO A 9 6.64 9.31 -5.89
N GLU A 10 5.87 9.98 -6.76
CA GLU A 10 6.39 10.70 -7.92
C GLU A 10 7.26 11.90 -7.52
N ALA A 11 6.91 12.61 -6.43
CA ALA A 11 7.72 13.72 -5.92
C ALA A 11 9.06 13.21 -5.36
N PHE A 12 9.06 12.08 -4.64
CA PHE A 12 10.29 11.42 -4.21
C PHE A 12 11.15 10.95 -5.39
N LEU A 13 10.54 10.44 -6.46
CA LEU A 13 11.22 10.08 -7.68
C LEU A 13 11.90 11.30 -8.33
N VAL A 14 11.19 12.42 -8.48
CA VAL A 14 11.77 13.65 -9.04
C VAL A 14 12.98 14.12 -8.24
N ASP A 15 12.88 14.12 -6.91
CA ASP A 15 13.99 14.51 -6.04
C ASP A 15 15.18 13.55 -6.14
N TYR A 16 14.93 12.25 -6.31
CA TYR A 16 15.97 11.27 -6.54
C TYR A 16 16.68 11.49 -7.89
N VAL A 17 15.92 11.67 -8.98
CA VAL A 17 16.47 11.92 -10.32
C VAL A 17 17.28 13.22 -10.35
N ARG A 18 16.84 14.29 -9.68
CA ARG A 18 17.63 15.53 -9.54
C ARG A 18 18.99 15.29 -8.87
N ARG A 19 19.05 14.42 -7.87
CA ARG A 19 20.32 14.06 -7.20
C ARG A 19 21.22 13.21 -8.08
N LEU A 20 20.63 12.42 -8.99
CA LEU A 20 21.38 11.60 -9.95
C LEU A 20 22.10 12.42 -11.03
N GLU A 21 21.78 13.71 -11.22
CA GLU A 21 22.44 14.54 -12.25
C GLU A 21 23.98 14.49 -12.20
N ARG A 22 24.55 14.40 -10.99
CA ARG A 22 25.99 14.35 -10.76
C ARG A 22 26.61 12.96 -11.01
N ARG A 23 25.80 11.91 -11.07
CA ARG A 23 26.21 10.50 -11.23
C ARG A 23 25.25 9.77 -12.17
N LYS A 24 24.95 10.38 -13.31
CA LYS A 24 23.99 9.87 -14.31
C LYS A 24 24.62 8.89 -15.30
N GLU A 25 25.95 8.94 -15.45
CA GLU A 25 26.67 8.03 -16.35
C GLU A 25 26.58 6.60 -15.81
N GLY A 26 26.32 5.64 -16.69
CA GLY A 26 26.14 4.24 -16.31
C GLY A 26 24.83 3.94 -15.59
N VAL A 27 23.86 4.86 -15.56
CA VAL A 27 22.56 4.63 -14.92
C VAL A 27 21.49 4.31 -15.97
N GLY A 28 20.86 3.15 -15.82
CA GLY A 28 19.66 2.76 -16.57
C GLY A 28 18.40 3.05 -15.77
N ALA A 29 17.31 3.36 -16.47
CA ALA A 29 15.99 3.42 -15.86
C ALA A 29 14.95 2.71 -16.74
N ILE A 30 14.07 1.93 -16.11
CA ILE A 30 12.95 1.28 -16.78
C ILE A 30 11.64 1.72 -16.15
N HIS A 31 10.69 2.13 -16.99
CA HIS A 31 9.32 2.38 -16.61
C HIS A 31 8.44 1.23 -17.10
N VAL A 32 7.83 0.52 -16.15
CA VAL A 32 6.87 -0.56 -16.38
C VAL A 32 5.46 -0.02 -16.21
N HIS A 33 4.66 -0.11 -17.28
CA HIS A 33 3.33 0.50 -17.40
C HIS A 33 2.21 -0.48 -17.01
N PHE A 34 2.14 -0.85 -15.74
CA PHE A 34 1.02 -1.66 -15.23
C PHE A 34 -0.34 -0.97 -15.43
N SER A 35 -0.36 0.36 -15.40
CA SER A 35 -1.57 1.16 -15.61
C SER A 35 -2.21 0.99 -16.99
N LYS A 36 -1.45 0.54 -18.00
CA LYS A 36 -1.92 0.30 -19.37
C LYS A 36 -2.47 -1.12 -19.61
N LEU A 37 -2.26 -2.05 -18.67
CA LEU A 37 -2.82 -3.40 -18.76
C LEU A 37 -4.35 -3.35 -18.68
N LEU A 38 -5.01 -4.39 -19.17
CA LEU A 38 -6.46 -4.52 -19.03
C LEU A 38 -6.88 -4.56 -17.54
N PRO A 39 -8.08 -4.06 -17.17
CA PRO A 39 -8.57 -4.07 -15.79
C PRO A 39 -8.49 -5.42 -15.08
N PHE A 40 -8.66 -6.53 -15.81
CA PHE A 40 -8.54 -7.89 -15.28
C PHE A 40 -7.13 -8.21 -14.77
N ASN A 41 -6.09 -7.74 -15.48
CA ASN A 41 -4.69 -7.95 -15.15
C ASN A 41 -4.15 -6.92 -14.15
N ARG A 42 -4.86 -5.81 -13.90
CA ARG A 42 -4.55 -4.78 -12.89
C ARG A 42 -5.02 -5.10 -11.47
N ARG A 43 -5.50 -6.31 -11.19
CA ARG A 43 -5.95 -6.70 -9.84
C ARG A 43 -4.78 -6.71 -8.85
N ASP A 44 -5.06 -6.34 -7.60
CA ASP A 44 -4.04 -6.17 -6.55
C ASP A 44 -3.10 -7.38 -6.38
N HIS A 45 -3.60 -8.61 -6.51
CA HIS A 45 -2.75 -9.80 -6.42
C HIS A 45 -1.75 -9.91 -7.60
N HIS A 46 -2.16 -9.62 -8.84
CA HIS A 46 -1.27 -9.68 -10.00
C HIS A 46 -0.18 -8.61 -9.94
N ILE A 47 -0.56 -7.39 -9.54
CA ILE A 47 0.38 -6.29 -9.38
C ILE A 47 1.37 -6.58 -8.24
N ARG A 48 0.90 -7.12 -7.11
CA ARG A 48 1.80 -7.54 -6.01
C ARG A 48 2.79 -8.60 -6.46
N THR A 49 2.33 -9.64 -7.15
CA THR A 49 3.23 -10.69 -7.70
C THR A 49 4.26 -10.10 -8.65
N ALA A 50 3.88 -9.13 -9.48
CA ALA A 50 4.78 -8.46 -10.40
C ALA A 50 5.82 -7.58 -9.69
N ILE A 51 5.42 -6.85 -8.63
CA ILE A 51 6.32 -6.04 -7.80
C ILE A 51 7.29 -6.94 -7.03
N THR A 52 6.81 -8.04 -6.44
CA THR A 52 7.66 -9.01 -5.71
C THR A 52 8.74 -9.59 -6.63
N ALA A 53 8.44 -9.85 -7.90
CA ALA A 53 9.45 -10.32 -8.86
C ALA A 53 10.60 -9.31 -9.09
N PHE A 54 10.32 -8.00 -9.00
CA PHE A 54 11.36 -6.97 -9.02
C PHE A 54 12.08 -6.86 -7.67
N GLU A 55 11.35 -6.95 -6.55
CA GLU A 55 11.96 -6.91 -5.20
C GLU A 55 12.93 -8.06 -4.96
N GLU A 56 12.68 -9.24 -5.55
CA GLU A 56 13.57 -10.41 -5.48
C GLU A 56 14.96 -10.17 -6.10
N ILE A 57 15.08 -9.30 -7.11
CA ILE A 57 16.37 -9.01 -7.77
C ILE A 57 17.10 -7.80 -7.19
N VAL A 58 16.42 -6.93 -6.43
CA VAL A 58 17.04 -5.75 -5.78
C VAL A 58 18.23 -6.08 -4.87
N PRO A 59 18.28 -7.21 -4.15
CA PRO A 59 19.46 -7.56 -3.35
C PRO A 59 20.71 -7.81 -4.19
N GLU A 60 20.54 -8.22 -5.45
CA GLU A 60 21.62 -8.57 -6.38
C GLU A 60 21.99 -7.40 -7.30
N VAL A 61 21.03 -6.52 -7.57
CA VAL A 61 21.13 -5.40 -8.50
C VAL A 61 21.26 -4.09 -7.73
N THR A 62 22.29 -3.30 -8.05
CA THR A 62 22.50 -1.96 -7.47
C THR A 62 21.47 -0.97 -8.03
N GLY A 63 20.26 -1.00 -7.48
CA GLY A 63 19.15 -0.19 -7.98
C GLY A 63 18.14 0.25 -6.93
N ARG A 64 17.14 1.00 -7.39
CA ARG A 64 16.05 1.53 -6.58
C ARG A 64 14.73 1.49 -7.33
N ILE A 65 13.73 0.92 -6.68
CA ILE A 65 12.35 0.82 -7.18
C ILE A 65 11.54 2.00 -6.66
N PHE A 66 10.70 2.56 -7.53
CA PHE A 66 9.66 3.54 -7.23
C PHE A 66 8.33 3.02 -7.73
N THR A 67 7.44 2.64 -6.82
CA THR A 67 6.05 2.30 -7.13
C THR A 67 5.21 3.58 -7.14
N LEU A 68 4.62 3.91 -8.29
CA LEU A 68 3.87 5.14 -8.49
C LEU A 68 2.41 4.99 -8.03
N SER A 69 1.72 6.11 -7.87
CA SER A 69 0.31 6.16 -7.44
C SER A 69 -0.65 5.56 -8.47
N ASN A 70 -0.22 5.41 -9.73
CA ASN A 70 -0.95 4.71 -10.78
C ASN A 70 -0.60 3.22 -10.90
N GLN A 71 0.11 2.67 -9.91
CA GLN A 71 0.63 1.30 -9.86
C GLN A 71 1.76 1.00 -10.84
N ASP A 72 2.16 1.95 -11.70
CA ASP A 72 3.35 1.79 -12.51
C ASP A 72 4.59 1.68 -11.62
N LEU A 73 5.63 1.08 -12.19
CA LEU A 73 6.90 0.88 -11.50
C LEU A 73 8.01 1.54 -12.31
N ILE A 74 8.84 2.33 -11.63
CA ILE A 74 10.09 2.83 -12.19
C ILE A 74 11.24 2.20 -11.42
N PHE A 75 12.11 1.49 -12.13
CA PHE A 75 13.33 0.93 -11.58
C PHE A 75 14.53 1.67 -12.14
N ILE A 76 15.38 2.20 -11.27
CA ILE A 76 16.62 2.90 -11.63
C ILE A 76 17.79 2.07 -11.11
N PHE A 77 18.70 1.66 -11.98
CA PHE A 77 19.72 0.64 -11.70
C PHE A 77 21.04 0.95 -12.43
N ASP A 78 22.10 0.21 -12.12
CA ASP A 78 23.34 0.26 -12.88
C ASP A 78 23.12 -0.36 -14.26
N ALA A 79 23.43 0.37 -15.33
CA ALA A 79 23.22 -0.09 -16.71
C ALA A 79 24.01 -1.37 -17.05
N ALA A 80 25.03 -1.72 -16.26
CA ALA A 80 25.73 -3.00 -16.38
C ALA A 80 24.85 -4.22 -16.03
N GLU A 81 23.81 -4.04 -15.23
CA GLU A 81 22.90 -5.10 -14.73
C GLU A 81 21.64 -5.24 -15.62
N MET A 82 21.71 -4.76 -16.86
CA MET A 82 20.56 -4.74 -17.77
C MET A 82 20.05 -6.15 -18.12
N ASP A 83 20.92 -7.16 -18.13
CA ASP A 83 20.54 -8.53 -18.46
C ASP A 83 19.67 -9.17 -17.37
N GLU A 84 20.00 -8.93 -16.10
CA GLU A 84 19.22 -9.36 -14.94
C GLU A 84 17.83 -8.68 -14.94
N VAL A 85 17.80 -7.38 -15.23
CA VAL A 85 16.54 -6.63 -15.33
C VAL A 85 15.69 -7.13 -16.49
N ASN A 86 16.31 -7.41 -17.64
CA ASN A 86 15.61 -8.00 -18.79
C ASN A 86 15.00 -9.36 -18.44
N ALA A 87 15.70 -10.21 -17.68
CA ALA A 87 15.16 -11.51 -17.26
C ALA A 87 13.86 -11.36 -16.45
N VAL A 88 13.79 -10.38 -15.54
CA VAL A 88 12.56 -10.05 -14.80
C VAL A 88 11.47 -9.54 -15.74
N ILE A 89 11.80 -8.65 -16.67
CA ILE A 89 10.84 -8.13 -17.65
C ILE A 89 10.28 -9.27 -18.51
N PHE A 90 11.10 -10.23 -18.93
CA PHE A 90 10.65 -11.42 -19.66
C PHE A 90 9.67 -12.25 -18.83
N ARG A 91 9.95 -12.46 -17.54
CA ARG A 91 9.05 -13.17 -16.63
C ARG A 91 7.71 -12.43 -16.46
N LEU A 92 7.73 -11.10 -16.40
CA LEU A 92 6.51 -10.29 -16.33
C LEU A 92 5.70 -10.34 -17.62
N LYS A 93 6.37 -10.26 -18.78
CA LYS A 93 5.69 -10.44 -20.07
C LYS A 93 5.03 -11.81 -20.17
N PHE A 94 5.66 -12.85 -19.62
CA PHE A 94 5.05 -14.17 -19.54
C PHE A 94 3.84 -14.21 -18.58
N LEU A 95 3.93 -13.56 -17.42
CA LEU A 95 2.84 -13.45 -16.44
C LEU A 95 1.59 -12.78 -17.04
N PHE A 96 1.79 -11.81 -17.94
CA PHE A 96 0.72 -11.05 -18.60
C PHE A 96 0.57 -11.41 -20.09
N ASN A 97 1.00 -12.60 -20.52
CA ASN A 97 1.02 -12.97 -21.94
C ASN A 97 -0.36 -12.90 -22.60
N ASP A 98 -1.43 -13.13 -21.83
CA ASP A 98 -2.81 -13.05 -22.28
C ASP A 98 -3.32 -11.59 -22.45
N ASP A 99 -2.51 -10.58 -22.13
CA ASP A 99 -2.86 -9.17 -22.30
C ASP A 99 -2.52 -8.66 -23.71
N PRO A 100 -3.46 -7.98 -24.41
CA PRO A 100 -3.21 -7.34 -25.71
C PRO A 100 -2.06 -6.32 -25.69
N LEU A 101 -1.72 -5.74 -24.55
CA LEU A 101 -0.57 -4.86 -24.41
C LEU A 101 0.75 -5.59 -24.65
N ILE A 102 0.83 -6.86 -24.27
CA ILE A 102 2.02 -7.70 -24.45
C ILE A 102 2.04 -8.32 -25.85
N SER A 103 0.89 -8.86 -26.28
CA SER A 103 0.78 -9.58 -27.55
C SER A 103 0.74 -8.66 -28.77
N ASP A 104 -0.10 -7.63 -28.73
CA ASP A 104 -0.41 -6.76 -29.88
C ASP A 104 0.17 -5.34 -29.75
N GLY A 105 0.75 -5.01 -28.59
CA GLY A 105 1.27 -3.66 -28.31
C GLY A 105 0.17 -2.60 -28.29
N LYS A 106 -1.02 -2.94 -27.76
CA LYS A 106 -2.18 -2.04 -27.71
C LYS A 106 -2.71 -1.91 -26.29
N ASP A 107 -3.11 -0.70 -25.93
CA ASP A 107 -3.77 -0.43 -24.64
C ASP A 107 -5.28 -0.75 -24.67
N GLU A 108 -5.96 -0.50 -23.55
CA GLU A 108 -7.42 -0.67 -23.39
C GLU A 108 -8.24 0.10 -24.43
N SER A 109 -7.72 1.21 -24.97
CA SER A 109 -8.38 2.01 -26.02
C SER A 109 -8.10 1.51 -27.43
N GLY A 110 -7.26 0.48 -27.58
CA GLY A 110 -6.79 -0.03 -28.87
C GLY A 110 -5.69 0.81 -29.51
N ALA A 111 -5.15 1.81 -28.79
CA ALA A 111 -4.06 2.66 -29.27
C ALA A 111 -2.71 1.95 -29.10
N PRO A 112 -1.72 2.19 -29.97
CA PRO A 112 -0.37 1.63 -29.81
C PRO A 112 0.25 2.04 -28.47
N ALA A 113 0.73 1.06 -27.71
CA ALA A 113 1.29 1.26 -26.39
C ALA A 113 2.39 0.24 -26.07
N THR A 114 3.36 0.67 -25.27
CA THR A 114 4.45 -0.16 -24.76
C THR A 114 4.21 -0.53 -23.30
N PHE A 115 4.52 -1.78 -22.96
CA PHE A 115 4.50 -2.26 -21.57
C PHE A 115 5.71 -1.77 -20.76
N THR A 116 6.86 -1.59 -21.41
CA THR A 116 8.10 -1.13 -20.77
C THR A 116 8.80 -0.12 -21.65
N ASP A 117 9.27 0.99 -21.06
CA ASP A 117 10.17 1.95 -21.71
C ASP A 117 11.51 1.97 -20.96
N TYR A 118 12.61 1.91 -21.71
CA TYR A 118 13.97 2.02 -21.18
C TYR A 118 14.54 3.43 -21.46
N TYR A 119 15.27 3.96 -20.49
CA TYR A 119 15.95 5.24 -20.56
C TYR A 119 17.42 5.05 -20.16
N ASP A 120 18.34 5.44 -21.06
CA ASP A 120 19.73 5.66 -20.68
C ASP A 120 19.79 7.03 -19.99
N VAL A 121 19.89 7.06 -18.65
CA VAL A 121 19.84 8.31 -17.89
C VAL A 121 21.07 9.18 -18.16
N GLY A 122 22.19 8.60 -18.59
CA GLY A 122 23.39 9.34 -18.96
C GLY A 122 23.15 10.25 -20.17
N GLN A 123 22.53 9.70 -21.20
CA GLN A 123 22.23 10.40 -22.45
C GLN A 123 20.91 11.17 -22.40
N GLN A 124 19.88 10.59 -21.78
CA GLN A 124 18.49 11.05 -21.81
C GLN A 124 18.04 11.73 -20.50
N TYR A 125 18.97 12.19 -19.67
CA TYR A 125 18.68 12.81 -18.37
C TYR A 125 17.55 13.86 -18.41
N LYS A 126 17.60 14.78 -19.38
CA LYS A 126 16.61 15.86 -19.49
C LYS A 126 15.21 15.32 -19.81
N GLU A 127 15.13 14.34 -20.71
CA GLU A 127 13.88 13.69 -21.11
C GLU A 127 13.30 12.89 -19.94
N PHE A 128 14.13 12.11 -19.26
CA PHE A 128 13.73 11.33 -18.10
C PHE A 128 13.28 12.22 -16.93
N LEU A 129 14.03 13.29 -16.62
CA LEU A 129 13.63 14.27 -15.61
C LEU A 129 12.30 14.94 -15.98
N HIS A 130 12.10 15.29 -17.25
CA HIS A 130 10.83 15.86 -17.70
C HIS A 130 9.67 14.87 -17.53
N LEU A 131 9.87 13.60 -17.86
CA LEU A 131 8.89 12.53 -17.63
C LEU A 131 8.51 12.43 -16.16
N THR A 132 9.48 12.40 -15.24
CA THR A 132 9.18 12.32 -13.79
C THR A 132 8.40 13.53 -13.29
N GLN A 133 8.68 14.73 -13.80
CA GLN A 133 7.92 15.94 -13.49
C GLN A 133 6.50 15.89 -14.05
N MET A 134 6.33 15.34 -15.25
CA MET A 134 5.02 15.13 -15.86
C MET A 134 4.20 14.12 -15.05
N LEU A 135 4.81 13.07 -14.50
CA LEU A 135 4.15 12.10 -13.62
C LEU A 135 3.63 12.77 -12.34
N VAL A 136 4.39 13.67 -11.72
CA VAL A 136 3.91 14.46 -10.55
C VAL A 136 2.69 15.28 -10.92
N ARG A 137 2.73 15.99 -12.05
CA ARG A 137 1.59 16.81 -12.53
C ARG A 137 0.38 15.94 -12.87
N ALA A 138 0.61 14.80 -13.52
CA ALA A 138 -0.43 13.85 -13.87
C ALA A 138 -1.08 13.27 -12.60
N ASN A 139 -0.31 13.00 -11.55
CA ASN A 139 -0.84 12.56 -10.26
C ASN A 139 -1.65 13.68 -9.57
N ALA A 140 -1.15 14.92 -9.58
CA ALA A 140 -1.85 16.07 -9.01
C ALA A 140 -3.18 16.38 -9.73
N ASN A 141 -3.22 16.18 -11.05
CA ASN A 141 -4.40 16.41 -11.89
C ASN A 141 -5.25 15.15 -12.09
N ARG A 142 -4.86 14.01 -11.54
CA ARG A 142 -5.59 12.76 -11.73
C ARG A 142 -6.97 12.94 -11.10
N PRO A 143 -8.08 12.82 -11.87
CA PRO A 143 -9.38 12.68 -11.26
C PRO A 143 -9.25 11.48 -10.33
N LYS A 144 -9.62 11.64 -9.07
CA LYS A 144 -9.59 10.54 -8.10
C LYS A 144 -10.64 9.53 -8.57
N VAL A 145 -10.26 8.63 -9.48
CA VAL A 145 -11.10 7.54 -9.94
C VAL A 145 -11.10 6.53 -8.81
N VAL A 146 -12.06 6.73 -7.93
CA VAL A 146 -12.42 5.82 -6.88
C VAL A 146 -12.88 4.53 -7.59
N SER A 147 -12.26 3.39 -7.29
CA SER A 147 -12.58 2.12 -7.96
C SER A 147 -14.09 1.86 -7.89
N LYS A 148 -14.74 1.19 -8.86
CA LYS A 148 -16.19 0.85 -8.78
C LYS A 148 -16.62 0.14 -7.48
N ALA A 149 -15.69 -0.52 -6.78
CA ALA A 149 -15.91 -1.08 -5.44
C ALA A 149 -15.90 0.00 -4.35
N ALA A 150 -15.07 1.02 -4.52
CA ALA A 150 -15.11 2.26 -3.77
C ALA A 150 -16.20 3.24 -4.27
N GLU A 151 -16.73 3.21 -5.49
CA GLU A 151 -17.93 3.99 -5.90
C GLU A 151 -19.17 3.49 -5.14
N ARG A 152 -19.23 2.21 -4.77
CA ARG A 152 -20.24 1.71 -3.81
C ARG A 152 -20.00 2.17 -2.37
N HIS A 153 -18.85 2.77 -2.07
CA HIS A 153 -18.46 3.22 -0.73
C HIS A 153 -18.17 4.73 -0.61
N ASN A 154 -18.01 5.46 -1.71
CA ASN A 154 -17.44 6.81 -1.72
C ASN A 154 -18.07 7.81 -2.69
N ASP A 155 -19.05 7.47 -3.52
CA ASP A 155 -19.84 8.49 -4.22
C ASP A 155 -21.25 7.96 -4.51
N HIS A 156 -22.14 8.11 -3.53
CA HIS A 156 -23.51 8.43 -3.90
C HIS A 156 -23.47 9.80 -4.60
N PRO A 157 -24.10 9.96 -5.78
CA PRO A 157 -24.28 11.28 -6.37
C PRO A 157 -25.18 12.05 -5.43
N GLU A 158 -24.66 13.05 -4.72
CA GLU A 158 -25.44 13.97 -3.89
C GLU A 158 -26.59 13.29 -3.11
N LEU A 159 -26.29 12.19 -2.44
CA LEU A 159 -26.91 11.98 -1.14
C LEU A 159 -25.84 12.46 -0.19
N SER A 160 -26.02 13.67 0.31
CA SER A 160 -25.20 14.21 1.37
C SER A 160 -24.94 13.11 2.38
N ASP A 161 -23.68 12.74 2.57
CA ASP A 161 -23.29 12.11 3.82
C ASP A 161 -23.50 13.20 4.87
N ASP A 162 -24.74 13.33 5.36
CA ASP A 162 -25.16 14.35 6.34
C ASP A 162 -24.37 14.25 7.64
N ARG A 163 -23.56 13.20 7.76
CA ARG A 163 -22.63 12.96 8.85
C ARG A 163 -21.55 14.01 8.88
N ALA A 164 -21.30 14.54 10.07
CA ALA A 164 -20.30 15.56 10.29
C ALA A 164 -18.90 15.04 9.92
N PRO A 165 -18.01 15.89 9.37
CA PRO A 165 -16.63 15.49 9.13
C PRO A 165 -15.91 15.17 10.44
N LEU A 166 -14.97 14.23 10.41
CA LEU A 166 -14.05 13.99 11.51
C LEU A 166 -13.20 15.25 11.74
N THR A 167 -13.30 15.82 12.94
CA THR A 167 -12.53 16.98 13.38
C THR A 167 -11.60 16.60 14.54
N PRO A 168 -10.54 17.38 14.82
CA PRO A 168 -9.65 17.10 15.95
C PRO A 168 -10.40 17.04 17.29
N LYS A 169 -11.45 17.87 17.46
CA LYS A 169 -12.29 17.87 18.66
C LYS A 169 -13.12 16.59 18.80
N ILE A 170 -13.66 16.09 17.69
CA ILE A 170 -14.39 14.81 17.66
C ILE A 170 -13.40 13.67 17.93
N LEU A 171 -12.21 13.70 17.32
CA LEU A 171 -11.16 12.70 17.54
C LEU A 171 -10.68 12.64 19.00
N GLY A 172 -10.52 13.78 19.67
CA GLY A 172 -10.21 13.82 21.10
C GLY A 172 -11.30 13.18 21.98
N ARG A 173 -12.58 13.42 21.64
CA ARG A 173 -13.71 12.74 22.31
C ARG A 173 -13.72 11.24 22.04
N ILE A 174 -13.40 10.84 20.81
CA ILE A 174 -13.29 9.42 20.43
C ILE A 174 -12.19 8.75 21.24
N ASP A 175 -10.99 9.33 21.33
CA ASP A 175 -9.92 8.76 22.16
C ASP A 175 -10.41 8.57 23.60
N GLU A 176 -11.04 9.58 24.20
CA GLU A 176 -11.56 9.49 25.56
C GLU A 176 -12.60 8.37 25.73
N SER A 177 -13.55 8.26 24.79
CA SER A 177 -14.56 7.20 24.78
C SER A 177 -13.94 5.82 24.58
N LEU A 178 -12.99 5.67 23.66
CA LEU A 178 -12.25 4.44 23.40
C LEU A 178 -11.43 3.99 24.60
N ARG A 179 -11.00 4.91 25.48
CA ARG A 179 -10.30 4.53 26.73
C ARG A 179 -11.19 3.77 27.70
N ARG A 180 -12.49 4.05 27.66
CA ARG A 180 -13.49 3.53 28.60
C ARG A 180 -14.34 2.41 27.99
N ALA A 181 -14.42 2.36 26.66
CA ALA A 181 -15.19 1.36 25.92
C ALA A 181 -14.46 0.02 25.84
N ASP A 182 -15.23 -1.08 25.92
CA ASP A 182 -14.74 -2.41 25.62
C ASP A 182 -14.78 -2.64 24.10
N LEU A 183 -13.61 -2.68 23.46
CA LEU A 183 -13.49 -2.88 22.01
C LEU A 183 -13.42 -4.35 21.62
N SER A 184 -13.56 -5.29 22.57
CA SER A 184 -13.55 -6.73 22.29
C SER A 184 -14.60 -7.12 21.25
N ASN A 185 -15.75 -6.43 21.23
CA ASN A 185 -16.84 -6.66 20.27
C ASN A 185 -16.55 -6.13 18.86
N LEU A 186 -15.60 -5.20 18.71
CA LEU A 186 -15.19 -4.61 17.43
C LEU A 186 -13.97 -5.32 16.83
N MET A 187 -13.30 -6.14 17.64
CA MET A 187 -12.19 -6.97 17.20
C MET A 187 -12.71 -8.13 16.36
N ARG A 188 -12.18 -8.26 15.15
CA ARG A 188 -12.49 -9.34 14.21
C ARG A 188 -11.28 -10.26 14.06
N ARG A 189 -11.56 -11.50 13.65
CA ARG A 189 -10.55 -12.51 13.39
C ARG A 189 -10.74 -13.05 11.98
N GLN A 190 -9.68 -13.03 11.19
CA GLN A 190 -9.68 -13.60 9.85
C GLN A 190 -8.71 -14.77 9.82
N ALA A 191 -9.22 -15.97 9.54
CA ALA A 191 -8.40 -17.17 9.44
C ALA A 191 -7.53 -17.11 8.17
N ILE A 192 -6.23 -17.32 8.34
CA ILE A 192 -5.28 -17.50 7.24
C ILE A 192 -5.00 -18.99 7.12
N CYS A 193 -5.30 -19.55 5.95
CA CYS A 193 -5.26 -20.99 5.71
C CYS A 193 -4.14 -21.40 4.76
N ALA A 194 -3.51 -22.54 5.02
CA ALA A 194 -2.63 -23.23 4.09
C ALA A 194 -3.45 -24.21 3.24
N VAL A 195 -3.15 -24.23 1.94
CA VAL A 195 -3.69 -25.20 0.98
C VAL A 195 -2.49 -25.93 0.40
N VAL A 196 -2.44 -27.25 0.60
CA VAL A 196 -1.36 -28.11 0.11
C VAL A 196 -1.94 -29.08 -0.91
N GLY A 197 -1.61 -28.88 -2.19
CA GLY A 197 -2.22 -29.62 -3.30
C GLY A 197 -3.74 -29.40 -3.35
N ASP A 198 -4.50 -30.49 -3.52
CA ASP A 198 -5.97 -30.48 -3.54
C ASP A 198 -6.62 -30.66 -2.15
N ALA A 199 -5.84 -30.53 -1.06
CA ALA A 199 -6.38 -30.66 0.29
C ALA A 199 -7.29 -29.47 0.67
N HIS A 200 -8.24 -29.70 1.57
CA HIS A 200 -9.07 -28.63 2.11
C HIS A 200 -8.21 -27.57 2.85
N PRO A 201 -8.58 -26.28 2.78
CA PRO A 201 -7.87 -25.22 3.49
C PRO A 201 -7.79 -25.49 4.99
N THR A 202 -6.58 -25.47 5.53
CA THR A 202 -6.33 -25.69 6.97
C THR A 202 -5.87 -24.37 7.61
N PRO A 203 -6.52 -23.89 8.70
CA PRO A 203 -6.15 -22.64 9.33
C PRO A 203 -4.78 -22.74 10.01
N VAL A 204 -3.88 -21.81 9.68
CA VAL A 204 -2.51 -21.72 10.23
C VAL A 204 -2.45 -20.70 11.36
N PHE A 205 -3.01 -19.51 11.13
CA PHE A 205 -3.06 -18.43 12.11
C PHE A 205 -4.25 -17.51 11.83
N HIS A 206 -4.50 -16.56 12.73
CA HIS A 206 -5.56 -15.56 12.54
C HIS A 206 -5.00 -14.15 12.51
N GLU A 207 -5.44 -13.35 11.55
CA GLU A 207 -5.23 -11.90 11.57
C GLU A 207 -6.30 -11.25 12.46
N LEU A 208 -5.86 -10.43 13.42
CA LEU A 208 -6.73 -9.60 14.25
C LEU A 208 -6.73 -8.18 13.74
N PHE A 209 -7.92 -7.61 13.59
CA PHE A 209 -8.11 -6.23 13.19
C PHE A 209 -9.36 -5.64 13.84
N ILE A 210 -9.43 -4.31 13.92
CA ILE A 210 -10.62 -3.60 14.36
C ILE A 210 -11.40 -3.17 13.13
N SER A 211 -12.67 -3.56 13.05
CA SER A 211 -13.55 -3.12 11.95
C SER A 211 -13.87 -1.64 12.09
N ILE A 212 -13.34 -0.82 11.17
CA ILE A 212 -13.65 0.62 11.12
C ILE A 212 -15.13 0.86 10.87
N LYS A 213 -15.77 0.00 10.08
CA LYS A 213 -17.21 0.07 9.81
C LYS A 213 -18.01 -0.14 11.10
N ASP A 214 -17.74 -1.20 11.84
CA ASP A 214 -18.47 -1.51 13.08
C ASP A 214 -18.18 -0.46 14.16
N LEU A 215 -16.93 0.03 14.21
CA LEU A 215 -16.53 1.14 15.06
C LEU A 215 -17.35 2.40 14.77
N GLN A 216 -17.53 2.74 13.48
CA GLN A 216 -18.32 3.88 13.05
C GLN A 216 -19.79 3.70 13.41
N GLU A 217 -20.39 2.56 13.09
CA GLU A 217 -21.79 2.27 13.43
C GLU A 217 -22.04 2.31 14.96
N THR A 218 -21.06 1.88 15.76
CA THR A 218 -21.22 1.77 17.21
C THR A 218 -20.93 3.07 17.95
N LEU A 219 -19.89 3.81 17.56
CA LEU A 219 -19.39 4.97 18.34
C LEU A 219 -19.58 6.30 17.63
N LEU A 220 -19.72 6.29 16.30
CA LEU A 220 -19.64 7.47 15.44
C LEU A 220 -20.66 7.40 14.30
N PRO A 221 -21.95 7.09 14.59
CA PRO A 221 -22.93 6.86 13.54
C PRO A 221 -23.15 8.10 12.69
N ASP A 222 -22.95 9.29 13.28
CA ASP A 222 -23.14 10.60 12.64
C ASP A 222 -21.85 11.25 12.17
N VAL A 223 -20.71 10.54 12.16
CA VAL A 223 -19.41 11.12 11.76
C VAL A 223 -18.81 10.34 10.61
N ASN A 224 -18.35 11.05 9.59
CA ASN A 224 -17.55 10.47 8.54
C ASN A 224 -16.08 10.37 8.99
N VAL A 225 -15.68 9.18 9.45
CA VAL A 225 -14.32 8.90 9.95
C VAL A 225 -13.25 8.96 8.85
N LEU A 226 -13.64 8.88 7.58
CA LEU A 226 -12.76 8.91 6.42
C LEU A 226 -12.62 10.32 5.81
N SER A 227 -13.34 11.32 6.32
CA SER A 227 -13.38 12.67 5.76
C SER A 227 -12.02 13.38 5.79
N ASN A 228 -11.10 12.96 6.65
CA ASN A 228 -9.76 13.51 6.75
C ASN A 228 -8.72 12.40 7.01
N ARG A 229 -7.81 12.22 6.05
CA ARG A 229 -6.79 11.16 6.09
C ARG A 229 -5.88 11.24 7.33
N TRP A 230 -5.48 12.44 7.75
CA TRP A 230 -4.55 12.61 8.89
C TRP A 230 -5.22 12.27 10.21
N LEU A 231 -6.47 12.70 10.37
CA LEU A 231 -7.26 12.38 11.55
C LEU A 231 -7.64 10.90 11.58
N PHE A 232 -7.88 10.30 10.41
CA PHE A 232 -8.06 8.85 10.30
C PHE A 232 -6.78 8.09 10.65
N GLN A 233 -5.62 8.53 10.18
CA GLN A 233 -4.34 7.93 10.56
C GLN A 233 -4.12 8.01 12.07
N HIS A 234 -4.37 9.16 12.69
CA HIS A 234 -4.26 9.30 14.14
C HIS A 234 -5.28 8.43 14.89
N LEU A 235 -6.48 8.28 14.35
CA LEU A 235 -7.47 7.32 14.87
C LEU A 235 -6.92 5.88 14.81
N THR A 236 -6.29 5.46 13.72
CA THR A 236 -5.69 4.10 13.63
C THR A 236 -4.56 3.89 14.63
N GLU A 237 -3.73 4.90 14.90
CA GLU A 237 -2.71 4.82 15.96
C GLU A 237 -3.32 4.65 17.36
N ILE A 238 -4.45 5.34 17.63
CA ILE A 238 -5.20 5.18 18.89
C ILE A 238 -5.75 3.76 18.99
N LEU A 239 -6.32 3.24 17.90
CA LEU A 239 -6.88 1.89 17.84
C LEU A 239 -5.81 0.82 18.02
N ASP A 240 -4.62 0.97 17.44
CA ASP A 240 -3.51 0.03 17.63
C ASP A 240 -3.12 -0.07 19.11
N ARG A 241 -2.94 1.06 19.79
CA ARG A 241 -2.61 1.07 21.22
C ARG A 241 -3.69 0.39 22.06
N ARG A 242 -4.96 0.58 21.68
CA ARG A 242 -6.09 -0.11 22.32
C ARG A 242 -6.04 -1.61 22.07
N MET A 243 -5.75 -2.03 20.84
CA MET A 243 -5.60 -3.43 20.47
C MET A 243 -4.48 -4.09 21.29
N LEU A 244 -3.31 -3.46 21.40
CA LEU A 244 -2.20 -3.95 22.24
C LEU A 244 -2.61 -4.07 23.72
N SER A 245 -3.32 -3.07 24.25
CA SER A 245 -3.84 -3.11 25.62
C SER A 245 -4.89 -4.21 25.83
N LEU A 246 -5.74 -4.47 24.84
CA LEU A 246 -6.72 -5.55 24.90
C LEU A 246 -6.01 -6.90 24.91
N LEU A 247 -5.08 -7.14 23.99
CA LEU A 247 -4.32 -8.39 23.92
C LEU A 247 -3.51 -8.66 25.18
N THR A 248 -3.04 -7.62 25.87
CA THR A 248 -2.35 -7.76 27.16
C THR A 248 -3.30 -8.13 28.31
N ARG A 249 -4.54 -7.61 28.31
CA ARG A 249 -5.54 -7.84 29.37
C ARG A 249 -6.32 -9.14 29.17
N SER A 250 -6.57 -9.48 27.91
CA SER A 250 -7.19 -10.72 27.47
C SER A 250 -6.21 -11.87 27.70
N ASN A 251 -6.13 -12.34 28.94
CA ASN A 251 -5.68 -13.70 29.26
C ASN A 251 -6.74 -14.74 28.80
N ASP A 252 -7.47 -14.38 27.75
CA ASP A 252 -8.74 -14.92 27.36
C ASP A 252 -8.45 -16.18 26.57
N ALA A 253 -8.92 -17.31 27.09
CA ALA A 253 -8.81 -18.63 26.47
C ALA A 253 -9.45 -18.69 25.06
N SER A 254 -9.96 -17.57 24.54
CA SER A 254 -10.44 -17.39 23.18
C SER A 254 -9.33 -17.12 22.17
N VAL A 255 -8.16 -16.56 22.54
CA VAL A 255 -7.01 -16.37 21.63
C VAL A 255 -6.11 -17.60 21.69
N THR A 256 -6.63 -18.74 21.23
CA THR A 256 -5.85 -19.97 21.09
C THR A 256 -5.23 -20.03 19.69
N GLY A 257 -3.91 -20.07 19.61
CA GLY A 257 -3.16 -20.23 18.36
C GLY A 257 -2.32 -19.01 17.98
N SER A 258 -1.60 -19.12 16.87
CA SER A 258 -0.79 -18.03 16.32
C SER A 258 -1.68 -16.90 15.79
N VAL A 259 -1.26 -15.67 16.03
CA VAL A 259 -2.00 -14.46 15.66
C VAL A 259 -1.08 -13.48 14.96
N SER A 260 -1.63 -12.80 13.94
CA SER A 260 -1.02 -11.64 13.30
C SER A 260 -1.81 -10.37 13.63
N ILE A 261 -1.12 -9.26 13.84
CA ILE A 261 -1.70 -7.95 14.09
C ILE A 261 -1.05 -6.92 13.18
N ASN A 262 -1.88 -6.04 12.59
CA ASN A 262 -1.37 -4.88 11.86
C ASN A 262 -1.10 -3.74 12.84
N LEU A 263 0.09 -3.16 12.75
CA LEU A 263 0.48 -2.02 13.58
C LEU A 263 1.08 -0.93 12.72
N ASN A 264 0.73 0.31 13.03
CA ASN A 264 1.44 1.47 12.51
C ASN A 264 2.89 1.47 13.04
N VAL A 265 3.81 2.00 12.23
CA VAL A 265 5.24 2.13 12.62
C VAL A 265 5.39 3.00 13.86
N SER A 266 4.58 4.05 14.00
CA SER A 266 4.54 4.89 15.19
C SER A 266 4.12 4.12 16.45
N THR A 267 3.21 3.16 16.31
CA THR A 267 2.82 2.27 17.41
C THR A 267 3.95 1.32 17.79
N LEU A 268 4.65 0.73 16.82
CA LEU A 268 5.79 -0.18 17.06
C LEU A 268 6.89 0.48 17.91
N LEU A 269 7.13 1.78 17.68
CA LEU A 269 8.14 2.56 18.39
C LEU A 269 7.65 3.13 19.75
N SER A 270 6.43 2.80 20.17
CA SER A 270 5.81 3.36 21.37
C SER A 270 6.15 2.57 22.65
N PRO A 271 6.11 3.21 23.83
CA PRO A 271 6.22 2.52 25.11
C PRO A 271 5.09 1.49 25.34
N ASP A 272 3.93 1.70 24.73
CA ASP A 272 2.78 0.79 24.80
C ASP A 272 3.14 -0.56 24.15
N PHE A 273 3.87 -0.54 23.04
CA PHE A 273 4.37 -1.75 22.39
C PHE A 273 5.42 -2.48 23.22
N LEU A 274 6.36 -1.76 23.84
CA LEU A 274 7.34 -2.37 24.76
C LEU A 274 6.66 -3.05 25.95
N THR A 275 5.62 -2.41 26.49
CA THR A 275 4.82 -2.98 27.58
C THR A 275 4.09 -4.23 27.12
N PHE A 276 3.46 -4.19 25.95
CA PHE A 276 2.85 -5.37 25.32
C PHE A 276 3.88 -6.49 25.13
N ASP A 277 5.02 -6.23 24.48
CA ASP A 277 6.07 -7.23 24.20
C ASP A 277 6.58 -7.90 25.49
N SER A 278 6.79 -7.13 26.55
CA SER A 278 7.25 -7.64 27.84
C SER A 278 6.25 -8.59 28.52
N ASN A 279 4.95 -8.46 28.20
CA ASN A 279 3.88 -9.29 28.75
C ASN A 279 3.53 -10.50 27.86
N VAL A 280 3.95 -10.49 26.59
CA VAL A 280 3.80 -11.63 25.68
C VAL A 280 4.83 -12.70 26.03
N LYS A 281 4.34 -13.91 26.38
CA LYS A 281 5.21 -15.05 26.76
C LYS A 281 6.14 -15.40 25.59
N ALA A 282 7.41 -15.69 25.90
CA ALA A 282 8.44 -16.01 24.89
C ALA A 282 8.05 -17.15 23.92
N GLY A 283 7.22 -18.11 24.34
CA GLY A 283 6.73 -19.20 23.48
C GLY A 283 5.56 -18.85 22.54
N GLN A 284 5.03 -17.63 22.58
CA GLN A 284 4.03 -17.11 21.62
C GLN A 284 4.67 -16.26 20.52
N ARG A 285 5.98 -16.05 20.57
CA ARG A 285 6.74 -15.33 19.54
C ARG A 285 7.06 -16.33 18.42
N GLY A 286 6.37 -16.22 17.29
CA GLY A 286 6.70 -16.99 16.08
C GLY A 286 7.97 -16.43 15.43
N THR A 287 8.89 -17.33 15.05
CA THR A 287 10.05 -17.02 14.18
C THR A 287 9.64 -17.04 12.72
#